data_AF-A0AAD2JZI8-F1
#
_entry.id   AF-A0AAD2JZI8-F1
#
_cell.length_a   1.000
_cell.length_b   1.000
_cell.length_c   1.000
_cell.angle_alpha   90.00
_cell.angle_beta   90.00
_cell.angle_gamma   90.00
#
_symmetry.space_group_name_H-M   'P 1'
#
loop_
_entity.id
_entity.type
_entity.pdbx_description
1 polymer ?
#
loop_
_entity_poly.entity_id
_entity_poly.type
_entity_poly.pdbx_seq_one_letter_code
_entity_poly.pdbx_strand_id
1 'polypeptide(L)'
;MLSIITNLLLLFLVTDPSQASIYSGPSAINDLKHSPDFIIVGGGTAGSVVANRLSENPNVTVLVLEAGISNVGILNIEVPFYCVQASPQTSVDWNFTTVPQSALNNRSVAYPLKC
;
A
#
# COMPACT_ATOMS: atom_id res chain seq x y z
N MET A 1 -20.39 -22.51 31.39
CA MET A 1 -19.12 -22.92 30.73
C MET A 1 -19.34 -23.33 29.28
N LEU A 2 -20.24 -24.28 29.00
CA LEU A 2 -20.56 -24.73 27.63
C LEU A 2 -21.05 -23.58 26.71
N SER A 3 -21.98 -22.74 27.19
CA SER A 3 -22.54 -21.61 26.42
C SER A 3 -21.52 -20.52 26.04
N ILE A 4 -20.48 -20.32 26.85
CA ILE A 4 -19.41 -19.36 26.53
C ILE A 4 -18.56 -19.91 25.38
N ILE A 5 -18.26 -21.21 25.39
CA ILE A 5 -17.50 -21.88 24.33
C ILE A 5 -18.30 -21.89 23.02
N THR A 6 -19.62 -22.14 23.05
CA THR A 6 -20.45 -22.10 21.84
C THR A 6 -20.56 -20.70 21.24
N ASN A 7 -20.73 -19.65 22.07
CA ASN A 7 -20.74 -18.27 21.60
C ASN A 7 -19.38 -17.82 21.05
N LEU A 8 -18.27 -18.29 21.64
CA LEU A 8 -16.94 -18.03 21.12
C LEU A 8 -16.70 -18.72 19.77
N LEU A 9 -17.18 -19.96 19.60
CA LEU A 9 -17.11 -20.70 18.32
C LEU A 9 -17.98 -20.04 17.23
N LEU A 10 -19.18 -19.55 17.57
CA LEU A 10 -20.02 -18.80 16.64
C LEU A 10 -19.35 -17.49 16.21
N LEU A 11 -18.62 -16.82 17.10
CA LEU A 11 -17.88 -15.61 16.76
C LEU A 11 -16.84 -15.86 15.66
N PHE A 12 -16.12 -16.99 15.73
CA PHE A 12 -15.15 -17.40 14.69
C PHE A 12 -15.79 -17.86 13.38
N LEU A 13 -17.04 -18.34 13.40
CA LEU A 13 -17.78 -18.73 12.19
C LEU A 13 -18.42 -17.55 11.46
N VAL A 14 -18.55 -16.39 12.12
CA VAL A 14 -19.15 -15.18 11.54
C VAL A 14 -18.10 -14.18 11.06
N THR A 15 -16.86 -14.30 11.54
CA THR A 15 -15.73 -13.50 11.05
C THR A 15 -14.86 -14.36 10.13
N ASP A 16 -15.10 -14.30 8.82
CA ASP A 16 -14.06 -14.72 7.86
C ASP A 16 -12.96 -13.65 7.89
N PRO A 17 -11.77 -13.92 8.47
CA PRO A 17 -10.70 -12.95 8.45
C PRO A 17 -10.28 -12.72 7.00
N SER A 18 -10.31 -11.46 6.55
CA SER A 18 -9.70 -11.08 5.27
C SER A 18 -8.22 -11.44 5.32
N GLN A 19 -7.82 -12.48 4.59
CA GLN A 19 -6.42 -12.85 4.49
C GLN A 19 -5.72 -11.94 3.48
N ALA A 20 -4.58 -11.39 3.87
CA ALA A 20 -3.71 -10.61 2.99
C ALA A 20 -2.32 -11.24 3.00
N SER A 21 -1.68 -11.25 1.84
CA SER A 21 -0.30 -11.71 1.68
C SER A 21 0.48 -10.68 0.87
N ILE A 22 1.70 -10.39 1.34
CA ILE A 22 2.62 -9.52 0.62
C ILE A 22 3.49 -10.40 -0.27
N TYR A 23 3.56 -10.02 -1.54
CA TYR A 23 4.36 -10.67 -2.55
C TYR A 23 5.48 -9.73 -3.00
N SER A 24 6.71 -10.25 -3.11
CA SER A 24 7.88 -9.46 -3.48
C SER A 24 8.31 -9.77 -4.91
N GLY A 25 8.16 -8.80 -5.80
CA GLY A 25 8.63 -8.85 -7.18
C GLY A 25 7.70 -9.61 -8.15
N PRO A 26 7.97 -9.54 -9.46
CA PRO A 26 7.05 -10.03 -10.49
C PRO A 26 6.88 -11.55 -10.53
N SER A 27 7.90 -12.31 -10.10
CA SER A 27 7.86 -13.78 -10.11
C SER A 27 6.78 -14.35 -9.18
N ALA A 28 6.40 -13.59 -8.16
CA ALA A 28 5.41 -13.98 -7.17
C ALA A 28 3.97 -14.03 -7.74
N ILE A 29 3.74 -13.55 -8.96
CA ILE A 29 2.46 -13.70 -9.66
C ILE A 29 2.08 -15.19 -9.82
N ASN A 30 3.08 -16.08 -9.96
CA ASN A 30 2.84 -17.51 -10.08
C ASN A 30 2.38 -18.16 -8.75
N ASP A 31 2.61 -17.48 -7.63
CA ASP A 31 2.25 -17.95 -6.28
C ASP A 31 0.87 -17.44 -5.82
N LEU A 32 0.15 -16.74 -6.71
CA LEU A 32 -1.22 -16.29 -6.45
C LEU A 32 -2.14 -17.51 -6.36
N LYS A 33 -2.83 -17.65 -5.22
CA LYS A 33 -3.78 -18.75 -4.99
C LYS A 33 -4.99 -18.67 -5.93
N HIS A 34 -5.39 -17.46 -6.28
CA HIS A 34 -6.56 -17.16 -7.11
C HIS A 34 -6.24 -16.00 -8.06
N SER A 35 -6.91 -15.99 -9.22
CA SER A 35 -6.90 -14.82 -10.10
C SER A 35 -7.64 -13.68 -9.41
N PRO A 36 -7.07 -12.45 -9.37
CA PRO A 36 -7.77 -11.32 -8.78
C PRO A 36 -8.97 -10.89 -9.62
N ASP A 37 -10.05 -10.50 -8.97
CA ASP A 37 -11.20 -9.86 -9.60
C ASP A 37 -10.90 -8.40 -9.94
N PHE A 38 -10.11 -7.73 -9.09
CA PHE A 38 -9.66 -6.35 -9.28
C PHE A 38 -8.14 -6.25 -9.14
N ILE A 39 -7.52 -5.52 -10.08
CA ILE A 39 -6.12 -5.15 -10.01
C ILE A 39 -6.04 -3.63 -9.83
N ILE A 40 -5.45 -3.19 -8.73
CA ILE A 40 -5.19 -1.79 -8.42
C ILE A 40 -3.71 -1.53 -8.64
N VAL A 41 -3.39 -0.53 -9.46
CA VAL A 41 -2.01 -0.11 -9.73
C VAL A 41 -1.71 1.12 -8.89
N GLY A 42 -0.82 0.96 -7.91
CA GLY A 42 -0.48 1.93 -6.88
C GLY A 42 -1.28 1.72 -5.59
N GLY A 43 -0.58 1.43 -4.50
CA GLY A 43 -1.03 1.36 -3.11
C GLY A 43 -0.97 2.69 -2.35
N GLY A 44 -0.83 3.82 -3.05
CA GLY A 44 -0.93 5.16 -2.45
C GLY A 44 -2.31 5.48 -1.85
N THR A 45 -2.57 6.74 -1.48
CA THR A 45 -3.75 7.16 -0.71
C THR A 45 -5.08 6.67 -1.32
N ALA A 46 -5.29 6.86 -2.61
CA ALA A 46 -6.52 6.43 -3.27
C ALA A 46 -6.57 4.90 -3.43
N GLY A 47 -5.46 4.28 -3.85
CA GLY A 47 -5.37 2.84 -4.07
C GLY A 47 -5.65 2.04 -2.82
N SER A 48 -5.04 2.42 -1.69
CA SER A 48 -5.28 1.80 -0.38
C SER A 48 -6.75 1.92 0.07
N VAL A 49 -7.38 3.08 -0.15
CA VAL A 49 -8.81 3.28 0.21
C VAL A 49 -9.73 2.41 -0.66
N VAL A 50 -9.49 2.37 -1.97
CA VAL A 50 -10.29 1.56 -2.89
C VAL A 50 -10.09 0.07 -2.61
N ALA A 51 -8.85 -0.36 -2.38
CA ALA A 51 -8.54 -1.75 -2.05
C ALA A 51 -9.28 -2.20 -0.79
N ASN A 52 -9.22 -1.39 0.27
CA ASN A 52 -9.92 -1.66 1.53
C ASN A 52 -11.42 -1.87 1.30
N ARG A 53 -12.08 -0.93 0.59
CA ARG A 53 -13.53 -1.01 0.32
C ARG A 53 -13.93 -2.21 -0.53
N LEU A 54 -13.15 -2.56 -1.56
CA LEU A 54 -13.45 -3.73 -2.38
C LEU A 54 -13.26 -5.03 -1.59
N SER A 55 -12.23 -5.10 -0.74
CA SER A 55 -11.92 -6.27 0.09
C SER A 55 -12.88 -6.49 1.28
N GLU A 56 -13.78 -5.54 1.58
CA GLU A 56 -14.86 -5.75 2.55
C GLU A 56 -15.83 -6.86 2.12
N ASN A 57 -15.93 -7.13 0.80
CA ASN A 57 -16.68 -8.28 0.29
C ASN A 57 -15.78 -9.52 0.26
N PRO A 58 -16.05 -10.56 1.07
CA PRO A 58 -15.22 -11.76 1.14
C PRO A 58 -15.23 -12.59 -0.15
N ASN A 59 -16.18 -12.33 -1.06
CA ASN A 59 -16.27 -13.01 -2.35
C ASN A 59 -15.41 -12.36 -3.43
N VAL A 60 -14.69 -11.28 -3.11
CA VAL A 60 -13.87 -10.52 -4.04
C VAL A 60 -12.40 -10.61 -3.66
N THR A 61 -11.56 -10.87 -4.64
CA THR A 61 -10.10 -10.88 -4.52
C THR A 61 -9.50 -9.64 -5.15
N VAL A 62 -8.65 -8.93 -4.40
CA VAL A 62 -8.03 -7.67 -4.82
C VAL A 62 -6.51 -7.83 -4.82
N LEU A 63 -5.87 -7.51 -5.95
CA LEU A 63 -4.42 -7.41 -6.06
C LEU A 63 -4.01 -5.94 -6.14
N VAL A 64 -3.13 -5.52 -5.24
CA VAL A 64 -2.51 -4.18 -5.28
C VAL A 64 -1.07 -4.32 -5.75
N LEU A 65 -0.72 -3.60 -6.81
CA LEU A 65 0.65 -3.50 -7.33
C LEU A 65 1.25 -2.18 -6.86
N GLU A 66 2.15 -2.24 -5.88
CA GLU A 66 2.90 -1.07 -5.40
C GLU A 66 4.36 -1.17 -5.86
N ALA A 67 4.88 -0.08 -6.43
CA ALA A 67 6.26 0.02 -6.88
C ALA A 67 7.21 0.40 -5.73
N GLY A 68 6.70 1.16 -4.75
CA GLY A 68 7.42 1.54 -3.55
C GLY A 68 7.77 0.35 -2.66
N ILE A 69 8.68 0.59 -1.73
CA ILE A 69 9.00 -0.38 -0.67
C ILE A 69 7.96 -0.32 0.45
N SER A 70 7.92 -1.36 1.30
CA SER A 70 7.13 -1.28 2.53
C SER A 70 7.60 -0.11 3.39
N ASN A 71 6.65 0.65 3.94
CA ASN A 71 6.92 1.76 4.84
C ASN A 71 7.20 1.32 6.29
N VAL A 72 6.99 0.04 6.61
CA VAL A 72 7.16 -0.52 7.96
C VAL A 72 8.63 -0.47 8.37
N GLY A 73 8.92 0.14 9.52
CA GLY A 73 10.27 0.26 10.07
C GLY A 73 11.09 1.42 9.49
N ILE A 74 10.50 2.28 8.66
CA ILE A 74 11.17 3.45 8.10
C ILE A 74 10.86 4.68 8.97
N LEU A 75 11.78 5.02 9.87
CA LEU A 75 11.62 6.14 10.81
C LEU A 75 11.29 7.48 10.15
N ASN A 76 11.83 7.74 8.96
CA ASN A 76 11.59 8.99 8.22
C ASN A 76 10.14 9.12 7.70
N ILE A 77 9.38 8.01 7.67
CA ILE A 77 7.96 7.97 7.34
C ILE A 77 7.12 7.92 8.62
N GLU A 78 7.50 7.09 9.59
CA GLU A 78 6.71 6.85 10.81
C GLU A 78 6.71 8.04 11.76
N VAL A 79 7.82 8.78 11.86
CA VAL A 79 7.95 9.94 12.75
C VAL A 79 7.70 11.23 11.94
N PRO A 80 6.59 11.95 12.19
CA PRO A 80 6.21 13.12 11.36
C PRO A 80 7.28 14.20 11.25
N PHE A 81 8.09 14.39 12.31
CA PHE A 81 9.17 15.37 12.33
C PHE A 81 10.26 15.10 11.28
N TYR A 82 10.49 13.85 10.91
CA TYR A 82 11.52 13.46 9.94
C TYR A 82 11.05 13.49 8.49
N CYS A 83 9.83 13.97 8.19
CA CYS A 83 9.27 13.96 6.84
C CYS A 83 10.15 14.69 5.80
N VAL A 84 10.87 15.73 6.22
CA VAL A 84 11.81 16.49 5.36
C VAL A 84 13.02 15.67 4.92
N GLN A 85 13.33 14.57 5.62
CA GLN A 85 14.40 13.63 5.26
C GLN A 85 13.90 12.50 4.35
N ALA A 86 12.60 12.42 4.09
CA ALA A 86 12.04 11.43 3.18
C ALA A 86 12.09 11.88 1.70
N SER A 87 12.59 13.08 1.40
CA SER A 87 12.72 13.61 0.03
C SER A 87 13.72 14.78 -0.02
N PRO A 88 14.39 15.03 -1.15
CA PRO A 88 14.46 14.21 -2.35
C PRO A 88 15.56 13.13 -2.24
N GLN A 89 15.72 12.32 -3.28
CA GLN A 89 16.77 11.30 -3.45
C GLN A 89 16.74 10.18 -2.40
N THR A 90 15.53 9.73 -2.06
CA THR A 90 15.33 8.61 -1.12
C THR A 90 14.71 7.42 -1.83
N SER A 91 14.69 6.26 -1.16
CA SER A 91 14.01 5.05 -1.65
C SER A 91 12.49 5.09 -1.52
N VAL A 92 11.93 6.17 -0.96
CA VAL A 92 10.51 6.35 -0.66
C VAL A 92 9.93 7.59 -1.39
N ASP A 93 10.64 8.04 -2.42
CA ASP A 93 10.25 9.15 -3.28
C ASP A 93 10.54 8.75 -4.73
N TRP A 94 9.66 9.16 -5.65
CA TRP A 94 9.85 8.98 -7.08
C TRP A 94 11.02 9.81 -7.63
N ASN A 95 11.53 10.77 -6.86
CA ASN A 95 12.68 11.59 -7.18
C ASN A 95 12.52 12.38 -8.49
N PHE A 96 11.28 12.80 -8.78
CA PHE A 96 11.01 13.62 -9.95
C PHE A 96 11.63 15.02 -9.81
N THR A 97 11.95 15.59 -10.96
CA THR A 97 12.41 16.97 -11.08
C THR A 97 11.59 17.67 -12.15
N THR A 98 11.32 18.95 -11.95
CA THR A 98 10.64 19.74 -12.97
C THR A 98 11.55 19.95 -14.17
N VAL A 99 10.97 20.21 -15.34
CA VAL A 99 11.74 20.83 -16.43
C VAL A 99 12.23 22.22 -15.99
N PRO A 100 13.27 22.80 -16.64
CA PRO A 100 13.71 24.16 -16.39
C PRO A 100 12.54 25.17 -16.45
N GLN A 101 12.36 25.96 -15.39
CA GLN A 101 11.28 26.94 -15.31
C GLN A 101 11.80 28.34 -15.66
N SER A 102 11.28 28.94 -16.73
CA SER A 102 11.71 30.28 -17.18
C SER A 102 11.49 31.37 -16.13
N ALA A 103 10.36 31.31 -15.42
CA ALA A 103 10.04 32.18 -14.29
C ALA A 103 10.91 31.93 -13.04
N LEU A 104 11.77 30.92 -13.07
CA LEU A 104 12.67 30.55 -11.97
C LEU A 104 14.15 30.57 -12.39
N ASN A 105 14.52 31.48 -13.29
CA ASN A 105 15.86 31.60 -13.85
C ASN A 105 16.36 30.29 -14.49
N ASN A 106 15.47 29.59 -15.21
CA ASN A 106 15.73 28.28 -15.84
C ASN A 106 16.22 27.19 -14.87
N ARG A 107 15.90 27.29 -13.58
CA ARG A 107 16.19 26.22 -12.62
C ARG A 107 15.22 25.06 -12.80
N SER A 108 15.76 23.85 -12.64
CA SER A 108 14.98 22.64 -12.35
C SER A 108 14.96 22.45 -10.84
N VAL A 109 13.81 22.07 -10.29
CA VAL A 109 13.62 21.85 -8.85
C VAL A 109 13.10 20.44 -8.60
N ALA A 110 13.46 19.87 -7.44
CA ALA A 110 12.88 18.61 -7.00
C ALA A 110 11.36 18.76 -6.84
N TYR A 111 10.62 17.80 -7.41
CA TYR A 111 9.17 17.73 -7.30
C TYR A 111 8.80 16.45 -6.53
N PRO A 112 8.66 16.55 -5.20
CA PRO A 112 8.50 15.39 -4.34
C PRO A 112 7.17 14.69 -4.62
N LEU A 113 7.22 13.39 -4.90
CA LEU A 113 6.07 12.52 -5.08
C LEU A 113 6.39 11.19 -4.41
N LYS A 114 5.60 10.80 -3.41
CA LYS A 114 5.83 9.57 -2.66
C LYS A 114 5.47 8.34 -3.48
N CYS A 115 6.35 7.34 -3.44
CA CYS A 115 6.05 5.97 -3.83
C CYS A 115 5.60 5.16 -2.63
#